data_AF-A0A3Q1H6N8-F1
#
_entry.id   AF-A0A3Q1H6N8-F1
#
_cell.length_a   1.000
_cell.length_b   1.000
_cell.length_c   1.000
_cell.angle_alpha   90.00
_cell.angle_beta   90.00
_cell.angle_gamma   90.00
#
_symmetry.space_group_name_H-M   'P 1'
#
loop_
_entity.id
_entity.type
_entity.pdbx_description
1 polymer ?
#
loop_
_entity_poly.entity_id
_entity_poly.type
_entity_poly.pdbx_seq_one_letter_code
_entity_poly.pdbx_strand_id
1 'polypeptide(L)'
;MDPGSLSVSICIMMAFLLGAATLSSGGKCKNCLCPRIPSWKLSEPPEQGCYQIEEHYRYQCVEGYTRKVGTSSLTRCRPDEHGDLHWTTPSLQCIPDPNRPITTPTPPTPPPITTATSKYLSM
;
A
#
# COMPACT_ATOMS: atom_id res chain seq x y z
N MET A 1 31.36 -43.33 25.43
CA MET A 1 30.75 -42.00 25.25
C MET A 1 31.86 -41.01 24.97
N ASP A 2 31.81 -40.31 23.83
CA ASP A 2 32.87 -39.39 23.40
C ASP A 2 32.58 -37.95 23.89
N PRO A 3 33.45 -37.32 24.70
CA PRO A 3 33.19 -36.00 25.27
C PRO A 3 33.23 -34.87 24.23
N GLY A 4 33.84 -35.09 23.04
CA GLY A 4 33.88 -34.08 21.98
C GLY A 4 32.55 -33.94 21.22
N SER A 5 31.81 -35.04 21.11
CA SER A 5 30.51 -35.06 20.42
C SER A 5 29.44 -34.22 21.14
N LEU A 6 29.46 -34.24 22.48
CA LEU A 6 28.57 -33.41 23.30
C LEU A 6 28.89 -31.92 23.17
N SER A 7 30.17 -31.55 23.08
CA SER A 7 30.61 -30.16 22.92
C SER A 7 30.16 -29.56 21.59
N VAL A 8 30.26 -30.30 20.49
CA VAL A 8 29.82 -29.84 19.17
C VAL A 8 28.29 -29.72 19.11
N SER A 9 27.58 -30.67 19.72
CA SER A 9 26.12 -30.65 19.82
C SER A 9 25.60 -29.43 20.60
N ILE A 10 26.22 -29.10 21.74
CA ILE A 10 25.85 -27.92 22.55
C ILE A 10 26.10 -26.62 21.77
N CYS A 11 27.22 -26.50 21.05
CA CYS A 11 27.52 -25.31 20.25
C CYS A 11 26.51 -25.07 19.12
N ILE A 12 26.07 -26.14 18.44
CA ILE A 12 25.06 -26.04 17.38
C ILE A 12 23.72 -25.58 17.95
N MET A 13 23.30 -26.13 19.10
CA MET A 13 22.04 -25.74 19.75
C MET A 13 22.07 -24.29 20.26
N MET A 14 23.22 -23.79 20.74
CA MET A 14 23.36 -22.38 21.13
C MET A 14 23.37 -21.42 19.93
N ALA A 15 23.85 -21.86 18.76
CA ALA A 15 23.76 -21.07 17.52
C ALA A 15 22.31 -20.97 16.99
N PHE A 16 21.50 -22.03 17.15
CA PHE A 16 20.07 -22.00 16.78
C PHE A 16 19.23 -21.07 17.67
N LEU A 17 19.60 -20.90 18.94
CA LEU A 17 18.87 -20.02 19.87
C LEU A 17 19.20 -18.52 19.68
N LEU A 18 20.30 -18.17 19.01
CA LEU A 18 20.67 -16.78 18.69
C LEU A 18 20.12 -16.29 17.34
N GLY A 19 19.47 -17.17 16.56
CA GLY A 19 18.94 -16.86 15.22
C GLY A 19 17.60 -16.12 15.19
N ALA A 20 17.01 -15.78 16.35
CA ALA A 20 15.71 -15.11 16.43
C ALA A 20 15.80 -13.66 16.94
N ALA A 21 16.96 -13.01 16.82
CA ALA A 21 16.96 -11.55 16.78
C ALA A 21 16.42 -11.12 15.41
N THR A 22 15.09 -11.16 15.25
CA THR A 22 14.46 -10.25 14.31
C THR A 22 14.88 -8.87 14.79
N LEU A 23 15.82 -8.23 14.08
CA LEU A 23 15.93 -6.77 14.13
C LEU A 23 14.62 -6.26 13.53
N SER A 24 13.56 -6.27 14.35
CA SER A 24 12.52 -5.28 14.26
C SER A 24 13.23 -3.97 14.59
N SER A 25 13.89 -3.42 13.59
CA SER A 25 14.19 -2.00 13.53
C SER A 25 12.85 -1.28 13.35
N GLY A 26 11.97 -1.39 14.35
CA GLY A 26 10.99 -0.38 14.68
C GLY A 26 11.74 0.80 15.31
N GLY A 27 12.80 1.25 14.63
CA GLY A 27 13.60 2.40 15.01
C GLY A 27 12.67 3.59 14.94
N LYS A 28 12.11 3.94 16.09
CA LYS A 28 11.34 5.17 16.30
C LYS A 28 12.27 6.32 15.91
N CYS A 29 12.18 6.78 14.68
CA CYS A 29 12.99 7.87 14.18
C CYS A 29 12.61 9.10 15.01
N LYS A 30 13.50 9.52 15.91
CA LYS A 30 13.20 10.55 16.91
C LYS A 30 13.21 11.97 16.34
N ASN A 31 13.63 12.14 15.08
CA ASN A 31 13.63 13.42 14.39
C ASN A 31 13.26 13.19 12.91
N CYS A 32 12.01 13.49 12.56
CA CYS A 32 11.52 13.39 11.19
C CYS A 32 11.91 14.66 10.45
N LEU A 33 12.82 14.55 9.49
CA LEU A 33 13.28 15.71 8.72
C LEU A 33 12.29 16.01 7.60
N CYS A 34 11.78 14.97 6.94
CA CYS A 34 10.88 15.14 5.81
C CYS A 34 9.44 15.41 6.25
N PRO A 35 8.70 16.22 5.49
CA PRO A 35 7.30 16.43 5.74
C PRO A 35 6.51 15.14 5.51
N ARG A 36 5.23 15.13 5.90
CA ARG A 36 4.33 14.03 5.56
C ARG A 36 4.24 13.86 4.03
N ILE A 37 4.21 12.60 3.60
CA ILE A 37 4.04 12.26 2.19
C ILE A 37 2.66 12.75 1.73
N PRO A 38 2.56 13.53 0.63
CA PRO A 38 1.28 13.97 0.11
C PRO A 38 0.48 12.78 -0.46
N SER A 39 -0.85 12.86 -0.46
CA SER A 39 -1.68 11.87 -1.15
C SER A 39 -1.52 11.97 -2.67
N TRP A 40 -1.67 10.87 -3.40
CA TRP A 40 -1.68 10.87 -4.86
C TRP A 40 -3.02 10.41 -5.43
N LYS A 41 -3.38 10.91 -6.61
CA LYS A 41 -4.65 10.59 -7.26
C LYS A 41 -4.74 9.09 -7.56
N LEU A 42 -5.83 8.46 -7.13
CA LEU A 42 -6.09 7.02 -7.31
C LEU A 42 -4.97 6.13 -6.74
N SER A 43 -4.24 6.62 -5.75
CA SER A 43 -3.33 5.81 -4.94
C SER A 43 -3.95 5.50 -3.59
N GLU A 44 -3.49 4.42 -2.97
CA GLU A 44 -3.70 4.20 -1.55
C GLU A 44 -3.14 5.39 -0.75
N PRO A 45 -3.74 5.72 0.41
CA PRO A 45 -3.20 6.72 1.32
C PRO A 45 -1.77 6.36 1.74
N PRO A 46 -0.83 7.33 1.78
CA PRO A 46 0.52 7.05 2.25
C PRO A 46 0.53 6.53 3.68
N GLU A 47 1.42 5.57 3.94
CA GLU A 47 1.68 5.13 5.31
C GLU A 47 2.13 6.31 6.16
N GLN A 48 1.61 6.38 7.39
CA GLN A 48 2.06 7.38 8.34
C GLN A 48 3.40 6.93 8.91
N GLY A 49 4.41 7.79 8.80
CA GLY A 49 5.76 7.44 9.17
C GLY A 49 6.65 8.66 9.35
N CYS A 50 7.87 8.38 9.77
CA CYS A 50 8.92 9.36 9.97
C CYS A 50 9.98 9.11 8.91
N TYR A 51 10.22 10.11 8.05
CA TYR A 51 11.09 9.96 6.89
C TYR A 51 12.30 10.89 6.97
N GLN A 52 13.44 10.39 6.47
CA GLN A 52 14.71 11.12 6.38
C GLN A 52 14.98 11.66 4.97
N ILE A 53 15.93 12.58 4.86
CA ILE A 53 16.35 13.16 3.59
C ILE A 53 16.87 12.05 2.66
N GLU A 54 16.57 12.18 1.36
CA GLU A 54 16.82 11.21 0.30
C GLU A 54 16.05 9.88 0.42
N GLU A 55 15.16 9.71 1.40
CA GLU A 55 14.30 8.52 1.46
C GLU A 55 13.32 8.46 0.30
N HIS A 56 13.03 7.23 -0.08
CA HIS A 56 12.14 6.89 -1.18
C HIS A 56 10.80 6.41 -0.67
N TYR A 57 9.74 6.87 -1.30
CA TYR A 57 8.42 6.28 -1.15
C TYR A 57 7.87 5.89 -2.52
N ARG A 58 7.14 4.78 -2.57
CA ARG A 58 6.46 4.30 -3.78
C ARG A 58 4.97 4.22 -3.52
N TYR A 59 4.22 5.06 -4.22
CA TYR A 59 2.77 4.98 -4.20
C TYR A 59 2.30 3.66 -4.80
N GLN A 60 1.22 3.13 -4.23
CA GLN A 60 0.48 1.99 -4.74
C GLN A 60 -0.86 2.50 -5.28
N CYS A 61 -1.26 2.07 -6.48
CA CYS A 61 -2.59 2.41 -7.00
C CYS A 61 -3.67 1.68 -6.18
N VAL A 62 -4.84 2.32 -6.01
CA VAL A 62 -5.98 1.70 -5.32
C VAL A 62 -6.45 0.44 -6.02
N GLU A 63 -7.20 -0.39 -5.31
CA GLU A 63 -7.77 -1.62 -5.86
C GLU A 63 -8.47 -1.41 -7.21
N GLY A 64 -8.15 -2.25 -8.19
CA GLY A 64 -8.70 -2.20 -9.54
C GLY A 64 -8.03 -1.19 -10.48
N TYR A 65 -6.99 -0.50 -10.02
CA TYR A 65 -6.13 0.34 -10.83
C TYR A 65 -4.69 -0.19 -10.80
N THR A 66 -3.97 0.01 -11.90
CA THR A 66 -2.55 -0.30 -12.03
C THR A 66 -1.78 0.91 -12.54
N ARG A 67 -0.47 0.92 -12.30
CA ARG A 67 0.41 1.99 -12.80
C ARG A 67 0.54 1.89 -14.32
N LYS A 68 0.28 3.00 -15.01
CA LYS A 68 0.50 3.12 -16.46
C LYS A 68 1.97 2.86 -16.81
N VAL A 69 2.21 2.11 -17.89
CA VAL A 69 3.55 1.89 -18.44
C VAL A 69 4.20 3.23 -18.81
N GLY A 70 5.51 3.36 -18.57
CA GLY A 70 6.26 4.60 -18.81
C GLY A 70 6.12 5.68 -17.73
N THR A 71 5.32 5.45 -16.68
CA THR A 71 5.23 6.35 -15.51
C THR A 71 5.97 5.77 -14.29
N SER A 72 6.29 6.60 -13.29
CA SER A 72 6.97 6.17 -12.05
C SER A 72 6.16 6.50 -10.82
N SER A 73 6.01 5.53 -9.90
CA SER A 73 5.42 5.74 -8.57
C SER A 73 6.40 6.27 -7.52
N LEU A 74 7.66 6.48 -7.90
CA LEU A 74 8.71 6.90 -6.98
C LEU A 74 8.60 8.40 -6.67
N THR A 75 8.57 8.72 -5.39
CA THR A 75 8.85 10.05 -4.86
C THR A 75 10.03 9.99 -3.90
N ARG A 76 10.81 11.06 -3.83
CA ARG A 76 11.96 11.20 -2.93
C ARG A 76 11.81 12.47 -2.10
N CYS A 77 12.15 12.41 -0.83
CA CYS A 77 12.29 13.62 -0.03
C CYS A 77 13.66 14.26 -0.25
N ARG A 78 13.72 15.52 -0.67
CA ARG A 78 14.97 16.25 -0.88
C ARG A 78 14.77 17.76 -0.70
N PRO A 79 15.85 18.53 -0.45
CA PRO A 79 15.76 19.99 -0.41
C PRO A 79 15.42 20.54 -1.80
N ASP A 80 14.70 21.66 -1.83
CA ASP A 80 14.57 22.50 -3.03
C ASP A 80 15.79 23.45 -3.18
N GLU A 81 15.71 24.36 -4.15
CA GLU A 81 16.76 25.35 -4.43
C GLU A 81 17.02 26.31 -3.24
N HIS A 82 16.07 26.43 -2.31
CA HIS A 82 16.16 27.28 -1.12
C HIS A 82 16.51 26.47 0.16
N GLY A 83 16.64 25.14 0.06
CA GLY A 83 16.94 24.25 1.18
C GLY A 83 15.72 23.67 1.89
N ASP A 84 14.49 23.95 1.43
CA ASP A 84 13.26 23.45 2.03
C ASP A 84 13.00 21.99 1.62
N LEU A 85 12.80 21.12 2.61
CA LEU A 85 12.57 19.69 2.38
C LEU A 85 11.16 19.44 1.83
N HIS A 86 11.09 18.80 0.67
CA HIS A 86 9.84 18.43 0.01
C HIS A 86 9.92 17.06 -0.66
N TRP A 87 8.76 16.47 -0.91
CA TRP A 87 8.63 15.25 -1.70
C TRP A 87 8.57 15.60 -3.19
N THR A 88 9.39 14.97 -4.01
CA THR A 88 9.37 15.18 -5.46
C THR A 88 8.05 14.72 -6.07
N THR A 89 7.53 15.48 -7.03
CA THR A 89 6.33 15.08 -7.79
C THR A 89 6.61 13.82 -8.63
N PRO A 90 5.93 12.68 -8.39
CA PRO A 90 6.06 11.51 -9.24
C PRO A 90 5.37 11.72 -10.59
N SER A 91 5.75 10.94 -11.60
CA SER A 91 5.05 10.91 -12.89
C SER A 91 3.88 9.93 -12.92
N LEU A 92 3.51 9.38 -11.77
CA LEU A 92 2.54 8.29 -11.60
C LEU A 92 1.17 8.61 -12.21
N GLN A 93 0.71 7.70 -13.08
CA GLN A 93 -0.68 7.65 -13.50
C GLN A 93 -1.23 6.26 -13.17
N CYS A 94 -2.29 6.22 -12.37
CA CYS A 94 -3.07 5.00 -12.12
C CYS A 94 -4.20 4.92 -13.16
N ILE A 95 -4.26 3.81 -13.89
CA ILE A 95 -5.26 3.50 -14.91
C ILE A 95 -6.05 2.26 -14.49
N PRO A 96 -7.31 2.08 -14.93
CA PRO A 96 -8.04 0.85 -14.65
C PRO A 96 -7.20 -0.38 -15.04
N ASP A 97 -7.17 -1.40 -14.18
CA ASP A 97 -6.42 -2.63 -14.45
C ASP A 97 -6.97 -3.30 -15.72
N PRO A 98 -6.16 -3.42 -16.80
CA PRO A 98 -6.62 -4.01 -18.05
C PRO A 98 -6.94 -5.50 -17.92
N ASN A 99 -6.45 -6.18 -16.88
CA ASN A 99 -6.71 -7.59 -16.64
C ASN A 99 -7.96 -7.82 -15.78
N ARG A 100 -8.57 -6.76 -15.24
CA ARG A 100 -9.81 -6.91 -14.50
C ARG A 100 -10.97 -7.16 -15.47
N PRO A 101 -11.79 -8.20 -15.25
CA PRO A 101 -13.00 -8.38 -16.02
C PRO A 101 -13.90 -7.17 -15.79
N ILE A 102 -14.36 -6.56 -16.88
CA ILE A 102 -15.39 -5.51 -16.81
C ILE A 102 -16.67 -6.20 -16.34
N THR A 103 -16.98 -6.10 -15.04
CA THR A 103 -18.35 -6.33 -14.57
C THR A 103 -19.16 -5.14 -15.06
N THR A 104 -19.69 -5.24 -16.28
CA THR A 104 -20.81 -4.40 -16.70
C THR A 104 -21.91 -4.63 -15.68
N PRO A 105 -22.37 -3.61 -14.93
CA PRO A 105 -23.54 -3.79 -14.09
C PRO A 105 -24.69 -4.19 -15.00
N THR A 106 -25.15 -5.43 -14.87
CA THR A 106 -26.37 -5.88 -15.54
C THR A 106 -27.48 -4.92 -15.09
N PRO A 107 -28.21 -4.27 -16.02
CA PRO A 107 -29.33 -3.43 -15.62
C PRO A 107 -30.25 -4.25 -14.72
N PRO A 108 -30.70 -3.70 -13.57
CA PRO A 108 -31.67 -4.40 -12.75
C PRO A 108 -32.87 -4.72 -13.64
N THR A 109 -33.18 -6.01 -13.76
CA THR A 109 -34.39 -6.46 -14.44
C THR A 109 -35.56 -5.70 -13.82
N PRO A 110 -36.36 -4.94 -14.59
CA PRO A 110 -37.48 -4.22 -14.03
C PRO A 110 -38.42 -5.25 -13.36
N PRO A 111 -38.95 -4.94 -12.16
CA PRO A 111 -39.89 -5.83 -11.50
C PRO A 111 -41.10 -6.08 -12.43
N PRO A 112 -41.72 -7.27 -12.38
CA PRO A 112 -42.92 -7.55 -13.17
C PRO A 112 -43.98 -6.49 -12.87
N ILE A 113 -44.45 -5.81 -13.91
CA ILE A 113 -45.54 -4.85 -13.84
C ILE A 113 -46.76 -5.61 -13.35
N THR A 114 -47.11 -5.45 -12.08
CA THR A 114 -48.36 -5.98 -11.53
C THR A 114 -49.42 -4.94 -11.82
N THR A 115 -50.21 -5.16 -12.86
CA THR A 115 -51.37 -4.33 -13.22
C THR A 115 -52.42 -4.48 -12.12
N ALA A 116 -52.41 -3.57 -11.14
CA ALA A 116 -53.50 -3.44 -10.19
C ALA A 116 -54.67 -2.73 -10.90
N THR A 117 -55.64 -3.51 -11.36
CA THR A 117 -56.94 -3.02 -11.83
C THR A 117 -57.67 -2.33 -10.67
N SER A 118 -57.63 -1.00 -10.63
CA SER A 118 -58.43 -0.21 -9.71
C SER A 118 -59.91 -0.26 -10.14
N LYS A 119 -60.70 -1.09 -9.46
CA LYS A 119 -62.15 -0.88 -9.35
C LYS A 119 -62.36 0.04 -8.14
N TYR A 120 -62.64 1.31 -8.38
CA TYR A 120 -63.33 2.15 -7.41
C TYR A 120 -64.47 2.89 -8.11
N LEU A 121 -65.69 2.46 -7.75
CA LEU A 121 -66.93 3.21 -7.88
C LEU A 121 -66.87 4.47 -6.99
N SER A 122 -67.80 5.38 -7.30
CA SER A 122 -68.37 6.45 -6.47
C SER A 122 -67.81 7.86 -6.69
N MET A 123 -68.46 8.58 -7.60
CA MET A 123 -69.32 9.73 -7.26
C MET A 123 -70.43 9.87 -8.32
#